data_AF-A0A484M853-F1
#
_entry.id   AF-A0A484M853-F1
#
_cell.length_a   1.000
_cell.length_b   1.000
_cell.length_c   1.000
_cell.angle_alpha   90.00
_cell.angle_beta   90.00
_cell.angle_gamma   90.00
#
_symmetry.space_group_name_H-M   'P 1'
#
loop_
_entity.id
_entity.type
_entity.pdbx_description
1 polymer ?
#
loop_
_entity_poly.entity_id
_entity_poly.type
_entity_poly.pdbx_seq_one_letter_code
_entity_poly.pdbx_strand_id
1 'polypeptide(L)'
;MLKEVLRSDGEGLFKFPTPFIIQEDKTAWRSDEEFGRQMLAGTNPVIICQLQEFPPKSKLDPKVYGDHTSKITREHIQKNLGGFSVEEAINNKRLFIVNYHDMLMPYLRRINETNNKVYASRTLFFLQTDGTLKPVAIELSLPHSLGDKFGLDSKVYIPSGHGVENGLWQLAKAYVNVNDSGVHQVISHWLNTHAVIEPFLIATNRQLSVLHPIYKLLHPHFRDTMAINSLSRQILLNADGIFEKTLFPDRYSLEMSAAVYRDWDFTSKALPTDLVKRGVAVEDSSSPHGVRLLIEDYPFAVDGLEIWSSIKTWVDEYCKIYYKSNDLVQNDVELQGWWKELREEGHGDLKDMPWWPKMQTVQELIDSCTTIIWIASALHAAVNFGQYPYAGYPPNHPAISQRFMPEPGSADYKELEVDPDKVFLKTITPQLQALLGISLIEVLSRHTSDEVYLRQRESSEWTKDQEALDAFARFGKKLRDIEDHIYKMNREGKQRNRTGPVKMPYTLLVPTSEPGLTGKGIPNSVSI
;
A
#
# COMPACT_ATOMS: atom_id res chain seq x y z
N MET A 1 23.36 -10.69 3.67
CA MET A 1 22.75 -9.36 3.57
C MET A 1 23.77 -8.26 3.26
N LEU A 2 24.63 -7.80 4.18
CA LEU A 2 25.54 -6.66 3.92
C LEU A 2 26.45 -6.83 2.69
N LYS A 3 26.96 -8.04 2.40
CA LYS A 3 27.79 -8.30 1.21
C LYS A 3 27.04 -8.20 -0.15
N GLU A 4 25.72 -8.33 -0.17
CA GLU A 4 24.94 -8.18 -1.41
C GLU A 4 24.51 -6.73 -1.66
N VAL A 5 24.28 -5.96 -0.59
CA VAL A 5 24.10 -4.49 -0.63
C VAL A 5 25.42 -3.80 -0.99
N LEU A 6 26.54 -4.38 -0.56
CA LEU A 6 27.89 -3.86 -0.77
C LEU A 6 28.61 -4.57 -1.93
N ARG A 7 28.00 -4.66 -3.12
CA ARG A 7 28.74 -5.12 -4.30
C ARG A 7 29.87 -4.11 -4.61
N SER A 8 31.12 -4.58 -4.53
CA SER A 8 32.26 -3.96 -5.21
C SER A 8 32.54 -4.77 -6.48
N ASP A 9 31.82 -4.46 -7.55
CA ASP A 9 31.96 -5.07 -8.88
C ASP A 9 33.11 -4.45 -9.71
N GLY A 10 34.01 -3.71 -9.06
CA GLY A 10 35.10 -3.01 -9.74
C GLY A 10 34.69 -1.65 -10.34
N GLU A 11 33.44 -1.22 -10.21
CA GLU A 11 32.99 0.15 -10.59
C GLU A 11 33.12 1.20 -9.48
N GLY A 12 33.81 0.86 -8.38
CA GLY A 12 33.99 1.73 -7.21
C GLY A 12 33.12 1.30 -6.03
N LEU A 13 33.58 1.59 -4.82
CA LEU A 13 32.82 1.32 -3.60
C LEU A 13 31.52 2.16 -3.56
N PHE A 14 30.41 1.58 -3.09
CA PHE A 14 29.16 2.26 -2.68
C PHE A 14 28.29 2.87 -3.80
N LYS A 15 28.10 2.19 -4.94
CA LYS A 15 27.15 2.62 -5.98
C LYS A 15 25.85 1.82 -5.93
N PHE A 16 24.76 2.51 -5.59
CA PHE A 16 23.40 1.94 -5.66
C PHE A 16 22.96 1.72 -7.12
N PRO A 17 22.19 0.67 -7.42
CA PRO A 17 21.48 0.55 -8.70
C PRO A 17 20.67 1.80 -9.03
N THR A 18 20.50 2.13 -10.31
CA THR A 18 19.60 3.25 -10.68
C THR A 18 18.15 2.85 -10.39
N PRO A 19 17.41 3.60 -9.54
CA PRO A 19 15.99 3.34 -9.31
C PRO A 19 15.18 3.50 -10.60
N PHE A 20 14.16 2.66 -10.78
CA PHE A 20 13.42 2.57 -12.05
C PHE A 20 12.68 3.88 -12.37
N ILE A 21 12.21 4.57 -11.32
CA ILE A 21 11.51 5.86 -11.41
C ILE A 21 12.31 6.97 -12.09
N ILE A 22 13.65 6.87 -12.12
CA ILE A 22 14.54 7.84 -12.79
C ILE A 22 15.39 7.21 -13.90
N GLN A 23 15.11 5.97 -14.29
CA GLN A 23 15.91 5.24 -15.26
C GLN A 23 15.80 5.85 -16.67
N GLU A 24 14.57 6.14 -17.08
CA GLU A 24 14.28 6.68 -18.42
C GLU A 24 14.18 8.21 -18.44
N ASP A 25 13.71 8.81 -17.35
CA ASP A 25 13.56 10.27 -17.20
C ASP A 25 13.88 10.69 -15.76
N LYS A 26 14.91 11.53 -15.59
CA LYS A 26 15.41 11.95 -14.28
C LYS A 26 14.55 13.01 -13.58
N THR A 27 13.57 13.58 -14.25
CA THR A 27 12.76 14.70 -13.74
C THR A 27 11.27 14.43 -13.77
N ALA A 28 10.79 13.45 -14.54
CA ALA A 28 9.37 13.10 -14.67
C ALA A 28 8.67 12.81 -13.32
N TRP A 29 9.40 12.32 -12.31
CA TRP A 29 8.89 12.14 -10.94
C TRP A 29 8.32 13.43 -10.31
N ARG A 30 8.77 14.62 -10.76
CA ARG A 30 8.28 15.92 -10.29
C ARG A 30 6.93 16.31 -10.88
N SER A 31 6.48 15.63 -11.94
CA SER A 31 5.24 15.99 -12.60
C SER A 31 4.04 15.72 -11.71
N ASP A 32 2.98 16.51 -11.90
CA ASP A 32 1.69 16.26 -11.24
C ASP A 32 1.03 14.98 -11.74
N GLU A 33 1.28 14.62 -13.00
CA GLU A 33 0.82 13.37 -13.62
C GLU A 33 1.43 12.15 -12.91
N GLU A 34 2.75 12.14 -12.69
CA GLU A 34 3.38 11.02 -11.98
C GLU A 34 2.97 10.94 -10.51
N PHE A 35 2.85 12.10 -9.84
CA PHE A 35 2.37 12.15 -8.47
C PHE A 35 0.94 11.57 -8.34
N GLY A 36 0.04 11.92 -9.25
CA GLY A 36 -1.31 11.32 -9.30
C GLY A 36 -1.29 9.84 -9.67
N ARG A 37 -0.46 9.44 -10.64
CA ARG A 37 -0.34 8.06 -11.11
C ARG A 37 0.15 7.11 -10.03
N GLN A 38 1.12 7.52 -9.19
CA GLN A 38 1.64 6.67 -8.11
C GLN A 38 0.58 6.31 -7.07
N MET A 39 -0.51 7.07 -6.94
CA MET A 39 -1.64 6.71 -6.08
C MET A 39 -2.42 5.48 -6.59
N LEU A 40 -2.24 5.12 -7.87
CA LEU A 40 -2.88 3.99 -8.54
C LEU A 40 -1.92 2.85 -8.88
N ALA A 41 -0.64 3.16 -9.05
CA ALA A 41 0.35 2.27 -9.64
C ALA A 41 1.78 2.48 -9.10
N GLY A 42 1.92 3.12 -7.94
CA GLY A 42 3.18 3.31 -7.23
C GLY A 42 3.38 2.26 -6.14
N THR A 43 4.18 2.60 -5.13
CA THR A 43 4.51 1.72 -3.97
C THR A 43 3.34 1.49 -3.02
N ASN A 44 2.40 2.44 -2.93
CA ASN A 44 1.27 2.39 -2.00
C ASN A 44 -0.08 2.61 -2.71
N PRO A 45 -0.46 1.76 -3.67
CA PRO A 45 -1.61 1.99 -4.53
C PRO A 45 -2.94 1.61 -3.87
N VAL A 46 -3.06 1.67 -2.54
CA VAL A 46 -4.19 1.10 -1.77
C VAL A 46 -4.92 2.12 -0.89
N ILE A 47 -4.52 3.39 -0.92
CA ILE A 47 -5.05 4.42 0.01
C ILE A 47 -6.15 5.29 -0.63
N ILE A 48 -6.05 5.57 -1.93
CA ILE A 48 -6.96 6.51 -2.59
C ILE A 48 -8.43 6.09 -2.46
N CYS A 49 -9.28 7.04 -2.12
CA CYS A 49 -10.71 6.86 -1.94
C CYS A 49 -11.49 7.83 -2.84
N GLN A 50 -12.74 7.50 -3.17
CA GLN A 50 -13.66 8.47 -3.78
C GLN A 50 -14.00 9.56 -2.77
N LEU A 51 -13.98 10.83 -3.20
CA LEU A 51 -14.52 11.93 -2.43
C LEU A 51 -16.04 12.00 -2.62
N GLN A 52 -16.79 11.70 -1.56
CA GLN A 52 -18.26 11.66 -1.61
C GLN A 52 -18.92 12.98 -1.21
N GLU A 53 -18.24 13.83 -0.43
CA GLU A 53 -18.76 15.11 0.03
C GLU A 53 -17.66 16.18 0.03
N PHE A 54 -18.06 17.45 -0.09
CA PHE A 54 -17.15 18.58 -0.12
C PHE A 54 -17.65 19.74 0.78
N PRO A 55 -16.77 20.36 1.58
CA PRO A 55 -15.35 20.03 1.76
C PRO A 55 -15.16 18.67 2.46
N PRO A 56 -13.97 18.03 2.37
CA PRO A 56 -13.71 16.77 3.06
C PRO A 56 -13.91 16.91 4.57
N LYS A 57 -14.63 15.96 5.18
CA LYS A 57 -14.85 15.94 6.64
C LYS A 57 -13.84 15.04 7.35
N SER A 58 -13.55 15.41 8.60
CA SER A 58 -12.81 14.58 9.56
C SER A 58 -13.78 13.79 10.42
N LYS A 59 -13.31 12.64 10.91
CA LYS A 59 -13.98 11.82 11.94
C LYS A 59 -13.42 12.05 13.34
N LEU A 60 -12.46 12.96 13.50
CA LEU A 60 -11.88 13.30 14.80
C LEU A 60 -12.93 13.98 15.70
N ASP A 61 -12.85 13.72 17.01
CA ASP A 61 -13.78 14.34 17.98
C ASP A 61 -13.53 15.87 18.07
N PRO A 62 -14.50 16.72 17.70
CA PRO A 62 -14.35 18.18 17.81
C PRO A 62 -14.10 18.66 19.24
N LYS A 63 -14.48 17.87 20.26
CA LYS A 63 -14.18 18.21 21.66
C LYS A 63 -12.70 18.08 22.01
N VAL A 64 -11.99 17.21 21.29
CA VAL A 64 -10.55 16.96 21.47
C VAL A 64 -9.73 17.86 20.56
N TYR A 65 -10.15 18.02 19.30
CA TYR A 65 -9.36 18.69 18.26
C TYR A 65 -9.92 20.05 17.80
N GLY A 66 -10.95 20.59 18.46
CA GLY A 66 -11.57 21.87 18.11
C GLY A 66 -12.16 21.91 16.69
N ASP A 67 -12.25 23.09 16.08
CA ASP A 67 -12.60 23.21 14.66
C ASP A 67 -11.47 22.68 13.78
N HIS A 68 -11.80 21.64 13.03
CA HIS A 68 -10.91 20.97 12.09
C HIS A 68 -11.59 20.85 10.71
N THR A 69 -12.53 21.74 10.42
CA THR A 69 -13.15 21.86 9.10
C THR A 69 -12.07 22.14 8.06
N SER A 70 -12.04 21.32 7.01
CA SER A 70 -11.08 21.50 5.91
C SER A 70 -11.19 22.91 5.33
N LYS A 71 -10.03 23.53 5.09
CA LYS A 71 -9.89 24.86 4.49
C LYS A 71 -9.87 24.82 2.96
N ILE A 72 -10.01 23.64 2.35
CA ILE A 72 -10.14 23.53 0.89
C ILE A 72 -11.51 24.09 0.48
N THR A 73 -11.52 25.21 -0.23
CA THR A 73 -12.74 25.83 -0.76
C THR A 73 -12.97 25.45 -2.23
N ARG A 74 -14.16 25.76 -2.74
CA ARG A 74 -14.50 25.48 -4.15
C ARG A 74 -13.59 26.26 -5.09
N GLU A 75 -13.27 27.51 -4.74
CA GLU A 75 -12.43 28.41 -5.53
C GLU A 75 -11.02 27.84 -5.74
N HIS A 76 -10.47 27.12 -4.76
CA HIS A 76 -9.17 26.47 -4.87
C HIS A 76 -9.12 25.44 -6.01
N ILE A 77 -10.18 24.63 -6.17
CA ILE A 77 -10.16 23.49 -7.09
C ILE A 77 -10.87 23.76 -8.41
N GLN A 78 -11.82 24.71 -8.47
CA GLN A 78 -12.71 24.93 -9.61
C GLN A 78 -11.99 25.07 -10.96
N LYS A 79 -10.84 25.76 -10.99
CA LYS A 79 -10.05 25.97 -12.21
C LYS A 79 -9.39 24.69 -12.74
N ASN A 80 -9.28 23.66 -11.92
CA ASN A 80 -8.56 22.43 -12.21
C ASN A 80 -9.48 21.22 -12.49
N LEU A 81 -10.82 21.41 -12.51
CA LEU A 81 -11.81 20.34 -12.71
C LEU A 81 -12.25 20.16 -14.17
N GLY A 82 -11.46 20.61 -15.15
CA GLY A 82 -11.77 20.36 -16.57
C GLY A 82 -13.13 20.89 -17.05
N GLY A 83 -13.61 21.99 -16.46
CA GLY A 83 -14.91 22.61 -16.78
C GLY A 83 -16.09 22.14 -15.94
N PHE A 84 -15.94 21.11 -15.11
CA PHE A 84 -16.96 20.66 -14.17
C PHE A 84 -17.04 21.57 -12.94
N SER A 85 -18.23 21.82 -12.41
CA SER A 85 -18.40 22.29 -11.03
C SER A 85 -17.99 21.21 -10.02
N VAL A 86 -17.78 21.59 -8.76
CA VAL A 86 -17.45 20.65 -7.69
C VAL A 86 -18.57 19.60 -7.53
N GLU A 87 -19.83 20.04 -7.55
CA GLU A 87 -20.99 19.17 -7.42
C GLU A 87 -21.12 18.20 -8.60
N GLU A 88 -20.91 18.66 -9.83
CA GLU A 88 -20.90 17.76 -11.00
C GLU A 88 -19.75 16.76 -10.93
N ALA A 89 -18.57 17.17 -10.46
CA ALA A 89 -17.43 16.27 -10.33
C ALA A 89 -17.68 15.18 -9.26
N ILE A 90 -18.33 15.50 -8.14
CA ILE A 90 -18.74 14.51 -7.12
C ILE A 90 -19.81 13.57 -7.68
N ASN A 91 -20.87 14.13 -8.27
CA ASN A 91 -22.00 13.35 -8.81
C ASN A 91 -21.55 12.39 -9.92
N ASN A 92 -20.58 12.81 -10.74
CA ASN A 92 -19.97 11.97 -11.77
C ASN A 92 -18.85 11.07 -11.26
N LYS A 93 -18.62 11.03 -9.93
CA LYS A 93 -17.58 10.23 -9.26
C LYS A 93 -16.16 10.48 -9.82
N ARG A 94 -15.86 11.75 -10.11
CA ARG A 94 -14.58 12.23 -10.65
C ARG A 94 -13.67 12.88 -9.62
N LEU A 95 -14.11 13.05 -8.36
CA LEU A 95 -13.24 13.53 -7.28
C LEU A 95 -12.80 12.38 -6.38
N PHE A 96 -11.51 12.36 -6.09
CA PHE A 96 -10.86 11.38 -5.26
C PHE A 96 -9.99 12.08 -4.22
N ILE A 97 -9.68 11.38 -3.13
CA ILE A 97 -8.92 11.90 -2.01
C ILE A 97 -7.94 10.84 -1.49
N VAL A 98 -6.73 11.30 -1.19
CA VAL A 98 -5.81 10.62 -0.26
C VAL A 98 -5.83 11.41 1.03
N ASN A 99 -6.32 10.80 2.11
CA ASN A 99 -6.60 11.46 3.38
C ASN A 99 -5.75 10.88 4.51
N TYR A 100 -4.62 11.52 4.79
CA TYR A 100 -3.77 11.16 5.93
C TYR A 100 -4.11 11.92 7.21
N HIS A 101 -5.03 12.87 7.13
CA HIS A 101 -5.31 13.78 8.23
C HIS A 101 -5.71 13.09 9.53
N ASP A 102 -6.79 12.31 9.51
CA ASP A 102 -7.38 11.76 10.74
C ASP A 102 -6.45 10.75 11.43
N MET A 103 -5.65 10.04 10.63
CA MET A 103 -4.68 9.08 11.14
C MET A 103 -3.47 9.75 11.79
N LEU A 104 -3.02 10.89 11.26
CA LEU A 104 -1.79 11.54 11.72
C LEU A 104 -2.03 12.59 12.81
N MET A 105 -3.20 13.24 12.84
CA MET A 105 -3.49 14.27 13.84
C MET A 105 -3.29 13.87 15.30
N PRO A 106 -3.69 12.66 15.74
CA PRO A 106 -3.45 12.22 17.11
C PRO A 106 -1.96 12.14 17.52
N TYR A 107 -1.06 12.12 16.55
CA TYR A 107 0.38 11.95 16.76
C TYR A 107 1.20 13.20 16.44
N LEU A 108 0.64 14.11 15.65
CA LEU A 108 1.45 15.11 14.97
C LEU A 108 2.19 16.07 15.90
N ARG A 109 1.58 16.46 17.02
CA ARG A 109 2.24 17.29 18.04
C ARG A 109 3.50 16.61 18.59
N ARG A 110 3.34 15.34 19.01
CA ARG A 110 4.42 14.52 19.60
C ARG A 110 5.53 14.21 18.59
N ILE A 111 5.19 14.01 17.32
CA ILE A 111 6.15 13.84 16.23
C ILE A 111 6.91 15.14 15.97
N ASN A 112 6.22 16.28 15.93
CA ASN A 112 6.84 17.58 15.66
C ASN A 112 7.72 18.10 16.81
N GLU A 113 7.64 17.49 17.99
CA GLU A 113 8.59 17.68 19.09
C GLU A 113 9.92 16.93 18.88
N THR A 114 9.98 15.97 17.95
CA THR A 114 11.26 15.34 17.53
C THR A 114 11.99 16.22 16.50
N ASN A 115 13.03 15.68 15.87
CA ASN A 115 13.71 16.38 14.78
C ASN A 115 12.86 16.45 13.50
N ASN A 116 11.75 15.69 13.43
CA ASN A 116 10.85 15.69 12.29
C ASN A 116 9.90 16.90 12.33
N LYS A 117 9.48 17.38 11.16
CA LYS A 117 8.52 18.47 10.99
C LYS A 117 7.54 18.07 9.89
N VAL A 118 6.38 17.58 10.31
CA VAL A 118 5.42 16.86 9.48
C VAL A 118 4.07 17.57 9.55
N TYR A 119 3.29 17.42 8.49
CA TYR A 119 1.90 17.87 8.39
C TYR A 119 0.97 16.65 8.34
N ALA A 120 -0.28 16.84 8.73
CA ALA A 120 -1.37 15.96 8.32
C ALA A 120 -1.89 16.44 6.96
N SER A 121 -1.68 15.64 5.92
CA SER A 121 -2.10 16.03 4.58
C SER A 121 -3.48 15.48 4.17
N ARG A 122 -4.18 16.26 3.35
CA ARG A 122 -5.26 15.80 2.48
C ARG A 122 -4.98 16.23 1.05
N THR A 123 -5.08 15.31 0.11
CA THR A 123 -4.81 15.58 -1.30
C THR A 123 -6.03 15.24 -2.13
N LEU A 124 -6.54 16.22 -2.86
CA LEU A 124 -7.64 16.04 -3.79
C LEU A 124 -7.14 15.78 -5.20
N PHE A 125 -7.76 14.81 -5.87
CA PHE A 125 -7.50 14.47 -7.26
C PHE A 125 -8.77 14.55 -8.08
N PHE A 126 -8.64 15.00 -9.32
CA PHE A 126 -9.70 14.98 -10.32
C PHE A 126 -9.38 13.91 -11.38
N LEU A 127 -10.33 13.02 -11.63
CA LEU A 127 -10.27 12.04 -12.71
C LEU A 127 -10.62 12.70 -14.04
N GLN A 128 -9.59 12.87 -14.87
CA GLN A 128 -9.69 13.49 -16.17
C GLN A 128 -10.47 12.61 -17.16
N THR A 129 -10.85 13.19 -18.31
CA THR A 129 -11.57 12.48 -19.36
C THR A 129 -10.71 11.45 -20.11
N ASP A 130 -9.38 11.58 -20.04
CA ASP A 130 -8.42 10.62 -20.56
C ASP A 130 -8.02 9.53 -19.55
N GLY A 131 -8.70 9.48 -18.40
CA GLY A 131 -8.56 8.43 -17.39
C GLY A 131 -7.43 8.63 -16.37
N THR A 132 -6.65 9.71 -16.46
CA THR A 132 -5.57 10.00 -15.52
C THR A 132 -6.06 10.81 -14.31
N LEU A 133 -5.30 10.76 -13.21
CA LEU A 133 -5.56 11.59 -12.03
C LEU A 133 -4.73 12.86 -12.05
N LYS A 134 -5.40 14.00 -11.92
CA LYS A 134 -4.77 15.30 -11.73
C LYS A 134 -4.88 15.74 -10.27
N PRO A 135 -3.78 15.98 -9.54
CA PRO A 135 -3.87 16.63 -8.23
C PRO A 135 -4.40 18.05 -8.38
N VAL A 136 -5.36 18.45 -7.54
CA VAL A 136 -6.03 19.76 -7.64
C VAL A 136 -5.87 20.63 -6.40
N ALA A 137 -5.61 20.04 -5.24
CA ALA A 137 -5.28 20.76 -4.00
C ALA A 137 -4.59 19.83 -3.00
N ILE A 138 -3.71 20.39 -2.17
CA ILE A 138 -3.14 19.77 -0.98
C ILE A 138 -3.42 20.66 0.21
N GLU A 139 -4.09 20.14 1.22
CA GLU A 139 -4.22 20.77 2.53
C GLU A 139 -3.16 20.18 3.47
N LEU A 140 -2.35 21.05 4.09
CA LEU A 140 -1.38 20.70 5.12
C LEU A 140 -1.84 21.26 6.45
N SER A 141 -2.15 20.38 7.40
CA SER A 141 -2.69 20.74 8.72
C SER A 141 -1.68 20.51 9.83
N LEU A 142 -1.64 21.43 10.79
CA LEU A 142 -0.89 21.34 12.04
C LEU A 142 -1.82 21.43 13.24
N PRO A 143 -1.45 20.85 14.39
CA PRO A 143 -2.15 21.11 15.63
C PRO A 143 -1.99 22.59 16.01
N HIS A 144 -3.03 23.24 16.51
CA HIS A 144 -2.94 24.64 16.90
C HIS A 144 -1.88 24.85 17.99
N SER A 145 -1.11 25.93 17.87
CA SER A 145 -0.06 26.31 18.83
C SER A 145 -0.49 26.36 20.31
N LEU A 146 -1.76 26.67 20.62
CA LEU A 146 -2.30 26.76 21.98
C LEU A 146 -2.79 25.42 22.55
N GLY A 147 -2.77 24.34 21.75
CA GLY A 147 -3.25 23.01 22.11
C GLY A 147 -4.34 22.50 21.16
N ASP A 148 -4.53 21.19 21.11
CA ASP A 148 -5.36 20.51 20.11
C ASP A 148 -6.84 20.95 20.17
N LYS A 149 -7.36 21.23 21.37
CA LYS A 149 -8.75 21.68 21.58
C LYS A 149 -9.10 23.02 20.91
N PHE A 150 -8.10 23.79 20.48
CA PHE A 150 -8.31 25.09 19.84
C PHE A 150 -8.46 25.01 18.32
N GLY A 151 -8.48 23.80 17.74
CA GLY A 151 -8.59 23.60 16.31
C GLY A 151 -7.25 23.24 15.67
N LEU A 152 -7.19 23.41 14.35
CA LEU A 152 -6.02 23.12 13.53
C LEU A 152 -5.59 24.36 12.73
N ASP A 153 -4.28 24.50 12.58
CA ASP A 153 -3.66 25.49 11.70
C ASP A 153 -3.42 24.83 10.33
N SER A 154 -4.32 25.08 9.37
CA SER A 154 -4.28 24.45 8.05
C SER A 154 -4.04 25.46 6.93
N LYS A 155 -3.22 25.08 5.94
CA LYS A 155 -2.99 25.85 4.71
C LYS A 155 -3.23 24.99 3.49
N VAL A 156 -3.78 25.60 2.43
CA VAL A 156 -4.08 24.93 1.16
C VAL A 156 -3.10 25.41 0.09
N TYR A 157 -2.53 24.46 -0.62
CA TYR A 157 -1.65 24.66 -1.76
C TYR A 157 -2.35 24.12 -3.01
N ILE A 158 -2.27 24.86 -4.11
CA ILE A 158 -2.86 24.49 -5.39
C ILE A 158 -1.75 24.39 -6.45
N PRO A 159 -1.94 23.59 -7.52
CA PRO A 159 -0.96 23.46 -8.58
C PRO A 159 -0.55 24.83 -9.18
N SER A 160 0.75 25.08 -9.28
CA SER A 160 1.33 26.23 -9.96
C SER A 160 2.56 25.80 -10.76
N GLY A 161 2.70 26.31 -12.00
CA GLY A 161 3.85 26.05 -12.87
C GLY A 161 4.93 27.14 -12.85
N HIS A 162 4.76 28.20 -12.06
CA HIS A 162 5.60 29.39 -12.10
C HIS A 162 5.99 29.89 -10.71
N GLY A 163 7.12 30.60 -10.65
CA GLY A 163 7.55 31.35 -9.48
C GLY A 163 7.83 30.49 -8.25
N VAL A 164 7.82 31.16 -7.10
CA VAL A 164 7.96 30.54 -5.78
C VAL A 164 6.79 29.61 -5.46
N GLU A 165 5.61 29.85 -6.04
CA GLU A 165 4.42 29.04 -5.88
C GLU A 165 4.60 27.62 -6.42
N ASN A 166 5.34 27.42 -7.52
CA ASN A 166 5.72 26.08 -7.97
C ASN A 166 6.62 25.38 -6.94
N GLY A 167 7.61 26.10 -6.38
CA GLY A 167 8.45 25.56 -5.30
C GLY A 167 7.64 25.11 -4.09
N LEU A 168 6.69 25.93 -3.64
CA LEU A 168 5.75 25.60 -2.56
C LEU A 168 4.87 24.39 -2.91
N TRP A 169 4.41 24.29 -4.16
CA TRP A 169 3.63 23.15 -4.64
C TRP A 169 4.45 21.84 -4.64
N GLN A 170 5.71 21.87 -5.10
CA GLN A 170 6.60 20.70 -5.03
C GLN A 170 6.86 20.28 -3.58
N LEU A 171 7.07 21.24 -2.66
CA LEU A 171 7.20 20.95 -1.24
C LEU A 171 5.92 20.35 -0.66
N ALA A 172 4.73 20.85 -1.05
CA ALA A 172 3.45 20.29 -0.60
C ALA A 172 3.31 18.82 -1.00
N LYS A 173 3.66 18.47 -2.26
CA LYS A 173 3.72 17.07 -2.70
C LYS A 173 4.73 16.24 -1.92
N ALA A 174 5.89 16.80 -1.59
CA ALA A 174 6.88 16.11 -0.76
C ALA A 174 6.33 15.79 0.64
N TYR A 175 5.62 16.71 1.30
CA TYR A 175 4.98 16.41 2.59
C TYR A 175 3.90 15.33 2.50
N VAL A 176 3.14 15.29 1.39
CA VAL A 176 2.22 14.17 1.13
C VAL A 176 2.99 12.86 1.01
N ASN A 177 4.10 12.83 0.27
CA ASN A 177 4.91 11.63 0.11
C ASN A 177 5.63 11.23 1.41
N VAL A 178 5.94 12.16 2.32
CA VAL A 178 6.38 11.85 3.69
C VAL A 178 5.29 11.13 4.46
N ASN A 179 4.06 11.64 4.44
CA ASN A 179 2.92 10.94 5.05
C ASN A 179 2.73 9.56 4.43
N ASP A 180 2.74 9.48 3.09
CA ASP A 180 2.57 8.25 2.33
C ASP A 180 3.63 7.21 2.69
N SER A 181 4.91 7.59 2.75
CA SER A 181 6.02 6.69 3.09
C SER A 181 5.85 6.06 4.47
N GLY A 182 5.54 6.87 5.49
CA GLY A 182 5.37 6.35 6.85
C GLY A 182 4.16 5.43 6.95
N VAL A 183 3.03 5.80 6.32
CA VAL A 183 1.81 4.99 6.29
C VAL A 183 2.01 3.70 5.50
N HIS A 184 2.64 3.80 4.33
CA HIS A 184 3.00 2.67 3.50
C HIS A 184 3.78 1.64 4.31
N GLN A 185 4.88 2.06 4.94
CA GLN A 185 5.78 1.14 5.65
C GLN A 185 5.13 0.53 6.89
N VAL A 186 4.50 1.35 7.75
CA VAL A 186 4.03 0.86 9.06
C VAL A 186 2.61 0.27 9.00
N ILE A 187 1.81 0.61 7.98
CA ILE A 187 0.40 0.20 7.88
C ILE A 187 0.14 -0.65 6.63
N SER A 188 0.32 -0.10 5.42
CA SER A 188 0.00 -0.85 4.19
C SER A 188 0.86 -2.10 4.05
N HIS A 189 2.14 -2.00 4.39
CA HIS A 189 3.12 -3.07 4.35
C HIS A 189 3.15 -3.84 5.67
N TRP A 190 3.76 -3.31 6.73
CA TRP A 190 3.95 -4.04 7.99
C TRP A 190 2.63 -4.57 8.59
N LEU A 191 1.67 -3.68 8.92
CA LEU A 191 0.46 -4.12 9.60
C LEU A 191 -0.40 -5.03 8.72
N ASN A 192 -0.76 -4.56 7.52
CA ASN A 192 -1.75 -5.22 6.67
C ASN A 192 -1.22 -6.45 5.91
N THR A 193 0.06 -6.79 6.04
CA THR A 193 0.63 -8.03 5.50
C THR A 193 1.37 -8.81 6.58
N HIS A 194 2.61 -8.42 6.93
CA HIS A 194 3.47 -9.10 7.91
C HIS A 194 2.78 -9.40 9.24
N ALA A 195 2.28 -8.38 9.93
CA ALA A 195 1.77 -8.54 11.28
C ALA A 195 0.46 -9.33 11.31
N VAL A 196 -0.45 -9.06 10.38
CA VAL A 196 -1.76 -9.73 10.35
C VAL A 196 -1.69 -11.18 9.90
N ILE A 197 -0.68 -11.57 9.10
CA ILE A 197 -0.59 -12.95 8.61
C ILE A 197 0.05 -13.93 9.61
N GLU A 198 0.93 -13.45 10.50
CA GLU A 198 1.66 -14.30 11.46
C GLU A 198 0.73 -15.10 12.40
N PRO A 199 -0.40 -14.54 12.92
CA PRO A 199 -1.40 -15.31 13.66
C PRO A 199 -2.00 -16.49 12.89
N PHE A 200 -2.26 -16.33 11.59
CA PHE A 200 -2.79 -17.42 10.74
C PHE A 200 -1.80 -18.57 10.63
N LEU A 201 -0.52 -18.23 10.39
CA LEU A 201 0.57 -19.20 10.35
C LEU A 201 0.67 -20.00 11.65
N ILE A 202 0.65 -19.31 12.79
CA ILE A 202 0.78 -19.93 14.12
C ILE A 202 -0.40 -20.88 14.37
N ALA A 203 -1.65 -20.41 14.16
CA ALA A 203 -2.84 -21.22 14.37
C ALA A 203 -2.87 -22.43 13.42
N THR A 204 -2.49 -22.25 12.14
CA THR A 204 -2.45 -23.35 11.16
C THR A 204 -1.50 -24.47 11.62
N ASN A 205 -0.30 -24.12 12.10
CA ASN A 205 0.67 -25.12 12.57
C ASN A 205 0.28 -25.79 13.89
N ARG A 206 -0.53 -25.13 14.72
CA ARG A 206 -0.96 -25.64 16.03
C ARG A 206 -2.22 -26.51 15.96
N GLN A 207 -3.13 -26.20 15.05
CA GLN A 207 -4.47 -26.77 15.03
C GLN A 207 -4.73 -27.69 13.84
N LEU A 208 -4.04 -27.51 12.71
CA LEU A 208 -4.24 -28.33 11.52
C LEU A 208 -3.08 -29.31 11.36
N SER A 209 -3.38 -30.60 11.25
CA SER A 209 -2.40 -31.64 10.94
C SER A 209 -1.73 -31.36 9.59
N VAL A 210 -0.48 -31.77 9.41
CA VAL A 210 0.21 -31.75 8.10
C VAL A 210 -0.55 -32.55 7.01
N LEU A 211 -1.44 -33.46 7.42
CA LEU A 211 -2.32 -34.21 6.53
C LEU A 211 -3.59 -33.44 6.14
N HIS A 212 -3.98 -32.44 6.92
CA HIS A 212 -5.21 -31.69 6.74
C HIS A 212 -5.23 -30.93 5.40
N PRO A 213 -6.33 -30.96 4.63
CA PRO A 213 -6.38 -30.31 3.32
C PRO A 213 -6.14 -28.80 3.42
N ILE A 214 -6.72 -28.12 4.41
CA ILE A 214 -6.50 -26.67 4.60
C ILE A 214 -5.07 -26.34 5.04
N TYR A 215 -4.38 -27.23 5.79
CA TYR A 215 -2.94 -27.05 6.03
C TYR A 215 -2.18 -27.09 4.71
N LYS A 216 -2.43 -28.11 3.88
CA LYS A 216 -1.80 -28.24 2.56
C LYS A 216 -2.15 -27.08 1.62
N LEU A 217 -3.31 -26.46 1.75
CA LEU A 217 -3.67 -25.28 0.97
C LEU A 217 -2.88 -24.05 1.41
N LEU A 218 -2.84 -23.77 2.72
CA LEU A 218 -2.33 -22.49 3.25
C LEU A 218 -0.82 -22.49 3.52
N HIS A 219 -0.23 -23.62 3.88
CA HIS A 219 1.18 -23.70 4.30
C HIS A 219 2.20 -23.06 3.33
N PRO A 220 2.09 -23.21 1.99
CA PRO A 220 3.01 -22.53 1.07
C PRO A 220 3.02 -21.01 1.23
N HIS A 221 1.90 -20.43 1.66
CA HIS A 221 1.71 -18.99 1.81
C HIS A 221 2.26 -18.43 3.12
N PHE A 222 2.98 -19.26 3.88
CA PHE A 222 3.59 -18.91 5.16
C PHE A 222 5.11 -19.06 5.17
N ARG A 223 5.72 -19.41 4.03
CA ARG A 223 7.17 -19.57 3.87
C ARG A 223 7.90 -18.29 4.32
N ASP A 224 8.89 -18.46 5.20
CA ASP A 224 9.75 -17.42 5.79
C ASP A 224 9.09 -16.31 6.61
N THR A 225 7.75 -16.22 6.64
CA THR A 225 7.01 -15.14 7.29
C THR A 225 7.34 -14.94 8.77
N MET A 226 7.35 -16.01 9.59
CA MET A 226 7.76 -15.88 10.99
C MET A 226 9.24 -15.50 11.14
N ALA A 227 10.11 -15.97 10.25
CA ALA A 227 11.55 -15.70 10.30
C ALA A 227 11.82 -14.21 10.02
N ILE A 228 11.23 -13.66 8.96
CA ILE A 228 11.37 -12.25 8.62
C ILE A 228 10.70 -11.34 9.65
N ASN A 229 9.54 -11.72 10.19
CA ASN A 229 8.89 -10.95 11.25
C ASN A 229 9.72 -10.94 12.55
N SER A 230 10.31 -12.08 12.92
CA SER A 230 11.21 -12.15 14.06
C SER A 230 12.44 -11.25 13.88
N LEU A 231 13.05 -11.26 12.68
CA LEU A 231 14.16 -10.37 12.38
C LEU A 231 13.71 -8.90 12.42
N SER A 232 12.57 -8.57 11.83
CA SER A 232 11.99 -7.23 11.81
C SER A 232 11.78 -6.68 13.23
N ARG A 233 11.27 -7.50 14.16
CA ARG A 233 11.15 -7.13 15.58
C ARG A 233 12.49 -6.83 16.25
N GLN A 234 13.60 -7.44 15.79
CA GLN A 234 14.92 -7.27 16.39
C GLN A 234 15.73 -6.11 15.80
N ILE A 235 15.55 -5.79 14.51
CA ILE A 235 16.40 -4.81 13.82
C ILE A 235 15.63 -3.62 13.20
N LEU A 236 14.37 -3.80 12.80
CA LEU A 236 13.60 -2.78 12.11
C LEU A 236 12.72 -2.00 13.09
N LEU A 237 11.93 -2.73 13.88
CA LEU A 237 10.80 -2.22 14.66
C LEU A 237 11.12 -1.99 16.13
N ASN A 238 12.27 -2.48 16.60
CA ASN A 238 12.72 -2.24 17.96
C ASN A 238 12.96 -0.75 18.20
N ALA A 239 12.97 -0.35 19.48
CA ALA A 239 13.42 0.99 19.87
C ALA A 239 14.82 1.26 19.32
N ASP A 240 15.02 2.46 18.76
CA ASP A 240 16.21 2.86 18.00
C ASP A 240 16.52 1.94 16.79
N GLY A 241 15.54 1.19 16.30
CA GLY A 241 15.61 0.36 15.10
C GLY A 241 15.63 1.21 13.82
N ILE A 242 15.67 0.53 12.67
CA ILE A 242 15.76 1.23 11.38
C ILE A 242 14.53 2.10 11.13
N PHE A 243 13.31 1.63 11.43
CA PHE A 243 12.08 2.40 11.17
C PHE A 243 12.04 3.71 11.97
N GLU A 244 12.38 3.68 13.26
CA GLU A 244 12.42 4.89 14.08
C GLU A 244 13.47 5.90 13.58
N LYS A 245 14.53 5.42 12.94
CA LYS A 245 15.62 6.26 12.40
C LYS A 245 15.33 6.82 11.01
N THR A 246 14.54 6.14 10.19
CA THR A 246 14.39 6.46 8.76
C THR A 246 12.98 6.89 8.36
N LEU A 247 11.98 6.79 9.24
CA LEU A 247 10.60 7.20 8.95
C LEU A 247 10.18 8.36 9.86
N PHE A 248 9.31 9.23 9.36
CA PHE A 248 8.81 10.37 10.13
C PHE A 248 8.10 10.03 11.45
N PRO A 249 7.40 8.88 11.60
CA PRO A 249 6.73 8.56 12.87
C PRO A 249 7.71 8.37 14.02
N ASP A 250 9.00 8.16 13.75
CA ASP A 250 10.03 8.01 14.78
C ASP A 250 9.61 6.88 15.76
N ARG A 251 9.86 7.04 17.06
CA ARG A 251 9.41 6.16 18.15
C ARG A 251 7.89 5.91 18.25
N TYR A 252 7.06 6.61 17.48
CA TYR A 252 5.60 6.39 17.46
C TYR A 252 5.16 5.42 16.35
N SER A 253 6.09 4.89 15.54
CA SER A 253 5.82 4.00 14.40
C SER A 253 4.89 2.83 14.73
N LEU A 254 5.22 2.05 15.77
CA LEU A 254 4.42 0.89 16.18
C LEU A 254 3.14 1.28 16.93
N GLU A 255 3.15 2.38 17.69
CA GLU A 255 1.95 2.88 18.36
C GLU A 255 0.89 3.28 17.33
N MET A 256 1.31 3.93 16.24
CA MET A 256 0.45 4.30 15.12
C MET A 256 -0.16 3.08 14.42
N SER A 257 0.63 2.05 14.13
CA SER A 257 0.11 0.83 13.50
C SER A 257 -0.89 0.11 14.43
N ALA A 258 -0.61 0.05 15.74
CA ALA A 258 -1.54 -0.51 16.72
C ALA A 258 -2.85 0.30 16.83
N ALA A 259 -2.79 1.63 16.72
CA ALA A 259 -4.00 2.45 16.71
C ALA A 259 -4.87 2.18 15.47
N VAL A 260 -4.26 2.04 14.29
CA VAL A 260 -4.98 1.69 13.05
C VAL A 260 -5.55 0.28 13.10
N TYR A 261 -4.85 -0.66 13.75
CA TYR A 261 -5.31 -2.04 13.89
C TYR A 261 -6.67 -2.15 14.59
N ARG A 262 -7.04 -1.21 15.47
CA ARG A 262 -8.34 -1.22 16.16
C ARG A 262 -9.55 -1.17 15.22
N ASP A 263 -9.37 -0.55 14.04
CA ASP A 263 -10.39 -0.46 13.00
C ASP A 263 -10.14 -1.46 11.85
N TRP A 264 -9.19 -2.38 12.01
CA TRP A 264 -8.92 -3.41 11.02
C TRP A 264 -10.09 -4.40 10.95
N ASP A 265 -10.42 -4.78 9.73
CA ASP A 265 -11.53 -5.68 9.41
C ASP A 265 -11.04 -6.68 8.36
N PHE A 266 -10.97 -7.95 8.75
CA PHE A 266 -10.48 -9.05 7.92
C PHE A 266 -11.26 -9.16 6.61
N THR A 267 -12.59 -9.06 6.66
CA THR A 267 -13.45 -9.22 5.47
C THR A 267 -13.25 -8.09 4.48
N SER A 268 -12.91 -6.90 4.97
CA SER A 268 -12.56 -5.77 4.11
C SER A 268 -11.20 -5.88 3.44
N LYS A 269 -10.38 -6.88 3.77
CA LYS A 269 -9.10 -7.15 3.08
C LYS A 269 -9.25 -7.99 1.81
N ALA A 270 -10.46 -8.50 1.55
CA ALA A 270 -10.80 -9.02 0.23
C ALA A 270 -10.76 -7.90 -0.81
N LEU A 271 -10.01 -8.06 -1.91
CA LEU A 271 -9.77 -6.97 -2.86
C LEU A 271 -11.06 -6.32 -3.42
N PRO A 272 -12.08 -7.07 -3.88
CA PRO A 272 -13.33 -6.45 -4.35
C PRO A 272 -14.03 -5.63 -3.25
N THR A 273 -14.05 -6.15 -2.03
CA THR A 273 -14.64 -5.49 -0.86
C THR A 273 -13.89 -4.20 -0.51
N ASP A 274 -12.55 -4.23 -0.52
CA ASP A 274 -11.70 -3.05 -0.29
C ASP A 274 -11.99 -1.94 -1.33
N LEU A 275 -12.01 -2.31 -2.62
CA LEU A 275 -12.25 -1.36 -3.71
C LEU A 275 -13.63 -0.68 -3.60
N VAL A 276 -14.66 -1.44 -3.24
CA VAL A 276 -16.01 -0.89 -3.01
C VAL A 276 -16.04 -0.04 -1.74
N LYS A 277 -15.40 -0.48 -0.65
CA LYS A 277 -15.33 0.26 0.62
C LYS A 277 -14.64 1.62 0.46
N ARG A 278 -13.57 1.70 -0.33
CA ARG A 278 -12.91 2.96 -0.69
C ARG A 278 -13.69 3.80 -1.71
N GLY A 279 -14.75 3.25 -2.28
CA GLY A 279 -15.58 3.90 -3.30
C GLY A 279 -14.89 3.99 -4.66
N VAL A 280 -13.80 3.26 -4.90
CA VAL A 280 -13.10 3.25 -6.20
C VAL A 280 -13.66 2.20 -7.16
N ALA A 281 -14.60 1.39 -6.69
CA ALA A 281 -15.41 0.47 -7.47
C ALA A 281 -16.86 0.46 -6.97
N VAL A 282 -17.75 -0.11 -7.77
CA VAL A 282 -19.14 -0.43 -7.38
C VAL A 282 -19.41 -1.90 -7.64
N GLU A 283 -20.29 -2.51 -6.86
CA GLU A 283 -20.80 -3.85 -7.16
C GLU A 283 -21.50 -3.86 -8.52
N ASP A 284 -21.18 -4.86 -9.32
CA ASP A 284 -21.75 -5.07 -10.65
C ASP A 284 -21.64 -6.54 -11.01
N SER A 285 -22.75 -7.28 -10.85
CA SER A 285 -22.82 -8.70 -11.15
C SER A 285 -22.64 -9.04 -12.63
N SER A 286 -22.71 -8.05 -13.53
CA SER A 286 -22.42 -8.25 -14.96
C SER A 286 -20.94 -8.12 -15.29
N SER A 287 -20.14 -7.54 -14.40
CA SER A 287 -18.69 -7.41 -14.55
C SER A 287 -18.00 -8.75 -14.21
N PRO A 288 -16.89 -9.13 -14.90
CA PRO A 288 -16.23 -10.43 -14.72
C PRO A 288 -15.80 -10.76 -13.28
N HIS A 289 -15.51 -9.72 -12.49
CA HIS A 289 -15.03 -9.86 -11.10
C HIS A 289 -16.10 -9.46 -10.06
N GLY A 290 -17.35 -9.27 -10.48
CA GLY A 290 -18.46 -8.84 -9.60
C GLY A 290 -18.42 -7.37 -9.18
N VAL A 291 -17.40 -6.62 -9.62
CA VAL A 291 -17.25 -5.19 -9.37
C VAL A 291 -16.82 -4.46 -10.65
N ARG A 292 -17.24 -3.21 -10.77
CA ARG A 292 -16.82 -2.29 -11.84
C ARG A 292 -16.03 -1.13 -11.25
N LEU A 293 -14.80 -0.94 -11.74
CA LEU A 293 -13.94 0.15 -11.33
C LEU A 293 -14.50 1.51 -11.78
N LEU A 294 -14.33 2.54 -10.95
CA LEU A 294 -14.63 3.93 -11.31
C LEU A 294 -13.45 4.63 -12.00
N ILE A 295 -12.24 4.15 -11.72
CA ILE A 295 -11.03 4.47 -12.48
C ILE A 295 -10.72 3.23 -13.29
N GLU A 296 -11.14 3.21 -14.56
CA GLU A 296 -11.02 2.03 -15.43
C GLU A 296 -9.56 1.59 -15.61
N ASP A 297 -8.65 2.56 -15.73
CA ASP A 297 -7.21 2.34 -15.81
C ASP A 297 -6.56 2.55 -14.42
N TYR A 298 -6.93 1.72 -13.45
CA TYR A 298 -6.28 1.65 -12.13
C TYR A 298 -5.40 0.38 -12.09
N PRO A 299 -4.09 0.46 -12.40
CA PRO A 299 -3.28 -0.72 -12.69
C PRO A 299 -3.22 -1.75 -11.56
N PHE A 300 -3.08 -1.32 -10.30
CA PHE A 300 -3.15 -2.23 -9.15
C PHE A 300 -4.49 -2.97 -9.07
N ALA A 301 -5.61 -2.27 -9.24
CA ALA A 301 -6.94 -2.87 -9.11
C ALA A 301 -7.27 -3.78 -10.32
N VAL A 302 -6.92 -3.37 -11.53
CA VAL A 302 -7.13 -4.15 -12.77
C VAL A 302 -6.37 -5.46 -12.70
N ASP A 303 -5.06 -5.41 -12.46
CA ASP A 303 -4.23 -6.61 -12.40
C ASP A 303 -4.58 -7.44 -11.15
N GLY A 304 -4.85 -6.77 -10.03
CA GLY A 304 -5.21 -7.41 -8.76
C GLY A 304 -6.50 -8.21 -8.84
N LEU A 305 -7.53 -7.73 -9.54
CA LEU A 305 -8.80 -8.45 -9.70
C LEU A 305 -8.65 -9.74 -10.49
N GLU A 306 -7.79 -9.77 -11.52
CA GLU A 306 -7.46 -11.00 -12.26
C GLU A 306 -6.77 -12.04 -11.36
N ILE A 307 -5.81 -11.59 -10.55
CA ILE A 307 -5.11 -12.46 -9.59
C ILE A 307 -6.06 -12.95 -8.49
N TRP A 308 -6.84 -12.05 -7.88
CA TRP A 308 -7.83 -12.37 -6.85
C TRP A 308 -8.85 -13.41 -7.35
N SER A 309 -9.47 -13.19 -8.51
CA SER A 309 -10.44 -14.14 -9.09
C SER A 309 -9.82 -15.50 -9.40
N SER A 310 -8.53 -15.54 -9.76
CA SER A 310 -7.81 -16.78 -10.00
C SER A 310 -7.53 -17.54 -8.70
N ILE A 311 -7.12 -16.83 -7.63
CA ILE A 311 -6.96 -17.41 -6.29
C ILE A 311 -8.31 -17.95 -5.81
N LYS A 312 -9.39 -17.16 -5.94
CA LYS A 312 -10.74 -17.58 -5.50
C LYS A 312 -11.21 -18.84 -6.23
N THR A 313 -11.00 -18.92 -7.55
CA THR A 313 -11.32 -20.11 -8.35
C THR A 313 -10.52 -21.33 -7.87
N TRP A 314 -9.21 -21.17 -7.65
CA TRP A 314 -8.36 -22.24 -7.11
C TRP A 314 -8.84 -22.75 -5.76
N VAL A 315 -9.11 -21.84 -4.82
CA VAL A 315 -9.57 -22.19 -3.47
C VAL A 315 -10.96 -22.83 -3.51
N ASP A 316 -11.87 -22.34 -4.35
CA ASP A 316 -13.21 -22.91 -4.54
C ASP A 316 -13.13 -24.36 -5.04
N GLU A 317 -12.38 -24.60 -6.12
CA GLU A 317 -12.17 -25.94 -6.66
C GLU A 317 -11.53 -26.86 -5.60
N TYR A 318 -10.49 -26.39 -4.92
CA TYR A 318 -9.78 -27.18 -3.92
C TYR A 318 -10.66 -27.53 -2.71
N CYS A 319 -11.32 -26.54 -2.10
CA CYS A 319 -12.15 -26.77 -0.91
C CYS A 319 -13.31 -27.71 -1.23
N LYS A 320 -13.92 -27.60 -2.42
CA LYS A 320 -15.00 -28.48 -2.86
C LYS A 320 -14.55 -29.92 -3.12
N ILE A 321 -13.26 -30.24 -3.19
CA ILE A 321 -12.78 -31.63 -3.21
C ILE A 321 -13.05 -32.30 -1.86
N TYR A 322 -12.79 -31.61 -0.75
CA TYR A 322 -12.81 -32.18 0.60
C TYR A 322 -14.09 -31.85 1.39
N TYR A 323 -14.71 -30.68 1.16
CA TYR A 323 -15.91 -30.22 1.86
C TYR A 323 -17.10 -30.12 0.89
N LYS A 324 -17.86 -31.21 0.76
CA LYS A 324 -19.03 -31.30 -0.14
C LYS A 324 -20.32 -30.68 0.44
N SER A 325 -20.35 -30.40 1.74
CA SER A 325 -21.49 -29.81 2.44
C SER A 325 -21.01 -28.96 3.62
N ASN A 326 -21.87 -28.06 4.09
CA ASN A 326 -21.60 -27.25 5.28
C ASN A 326 -21.41 -28.13 6.53
N ASP A 327 -22.12 -29.26 6.62
CA ASP A 327 -21.98 -30.19 7.74
C ASP A 327 -20.54 -30.72 7.88
N LEU A 328 -19.81 -30.90 6.78
CA LEU A 328 -18.40 -31.33 6.84
C LEU A 328 -17.50 -30.24 7.43
N VAL A 329 -17.79 -28.96 7.17
CA VAL A 329 -17.06 -27.83 7.78
C VAL A 329 -17.38 -27.74 9.28
N GLN A 330 -18.64 -27.91 9.65
CA GLN A 330 -19.11 -27.81 11.03
C GLN A 330 -18.57 -28.94 11.92
N ASN A 331 -18.44 -30.15 11.36
CA ASN A 331 -17.97 -31.33 12.09
C ASN A 331 -16.45 -31.52 12.05
N ASP A 332 -15.71 -30.67 11.33
CA ASP A 332 -14.25 -30.70 11.28
C ASP A 332 -13.65 -30.04 12.53
N VAL A 333 -13.24 -30.87 13.49
CA VAL A 333 -12.73 -30.42 14.79
C VAL A 333 -11.41 -29.64 14.69
N GLU A 334 -10.53 -29.99 13.75
CA GLU A 334 -9.28 -29.28 13.53
C GLU A 334 -9.56 -27.90 12.94
N LEU A 335 -10.43 -27.83 11.93
CA LEU A 335 -10.82 -26.57 11.29
C LEU A 335 -11.54 -25.62 12.26
N GLN A 336 -12.47 -26.13 13.06
CA GLN A 336 -13.17 -25.32 14.08
C GLN A 336 -12.19 -24.84 15.17
N GLY A 337 -11.26 -25.70 15.59
CA GLY A 337 -10.19 -25.35 16.55
C GLY A 337 -9.26 -24.27 16.00
N TRP A 338 -8.82 -24.41 14.74
CA TRP A 338 -8.00 -23.46 14.00
C TRP A 338 -8.63 -22.07 13.94
N TRP A 339 -9.88 -22.00 13.48
CA TRP A 339 -10.55 -20.70 13.34
C TRP A 339 -10.85 -20.04 14.68
N LYS A 340 -11.19 -20.85 15.70
CA LYS A 340 -11.41 -20.36 17.06
C LYS A 340 -10.13 -19.77 17.66
N GLU A 341 -9.01 -20.50 17.63
CA GLU A 341 -7.74 -20.00 18.19
C GLU A 341 -7.26 -18.74 17.45
N LEU A 342 -7.35 -18.74 16.11
CA LEU A 342 -7.01 -17.57 15.31
C LEU A 342 -7.80 -16.32 15.74
N ARG A 343 -9.12 -16.43 15.90
CA ARG A 343 -9.97 -15.30 16.27
C ARG A 343 -9.76 -14.89 17.73
N GLU A 344 -9.76 -15.85 18.66
CA GLU A 344 -9.82 -15.59 20.10
C GLU A 344 -8.45 -15.29 20.71
N GLU A 345 -7.37 -15.84 20.15
CA GLU A 345 -6.00 -15.66 20.63
C GLU A 345 -5.14 -14.89 19.62
N GLY A 346 -5.12 -15.34 18.36
CA GLY A 346 -4.26 -14.77 17.32
C GLY A 346 -4.56 -13.29 17.01
N HIS A 347 -5.84 -12.99 16.82
CA HIS A 347 -6.40 -11.64 16.70
C HIS A 347 -7.32 -11.31 17.88
N GLY A 348 -6.95 -11.75 19.08
CA GLY A 348 -7.80 -11.75 20.28
C GLY A 348 -8.31 -10.37 20.72
N ASP A 349 -7.62 -9.29 20.35
CA ASP A 349 -8.04 -7.91 20.60
C ASP A 349 -9.29 -7.51 19.80
N LEU A 350 -9.55 -8.19 18.67
CA LEU A 350 -10.69 -7.96 17.79
C LEU A 350 -11.67 -9.14 17.76
N LYS A 351 -11.55 -10.10 18.70
CA LYS A 351 -12.35 -11.34 18.69
C LYS A 351 -13.87 -11.13 18.69
N ASP A 352 -14.32 -10.04 19.30
CA ASP A 352 -15.74 -9.71 19.49
C ASP A 352 -16.32 -8.90 18.32
N MET A 353 -15.50 -8.59 17.31
CA MET A 353 -15.96 -7.82 16.16
C MET A 353 -16.94 -8.64 15.30
N PRO A 354 -18.07 -8.06 14.86
CA PRO A 354 -19.16 -8.82 14.24
C PRO A 354 -18.86 -9.28 12.81
N TRP A 355 -17.79 -8.75 12.20
CA TRP A 355 -17.41 -9.07 10.82
C TRP A 355 -16.65 -10.41 10.70
N TRP A 356 -16.24 -11.04 11.80
CA TRP A 356 -15.59 -12.35 11.72
C TRP A 356 -16.55 -13.41 11.13
N PRO A 357 -16.13 -14.13 10.06
CA PRO A 357 -16.83 -15.33 9.62
C PRO A 357 -17.04 -16.30 10.78
N LYS A 358 -18.18 -17.02 10.79
CA LYS A 358 -18.46 -18.02 11.82
C LYS A 358 -17.79 -19.36 11.53
N MET A 359 -17.28 -19.54 10.31
CA MET A 359 -16.67 -20.77 9.82
C MET A 359 -17.64 -21.97 9.91
N GLN A 360 -18.89 -21.78 9.48
CA GLN A 360 -19.94 -22.80 9.51
C GLN A 360 -20.36 -23.27 8.11
N THR A 361 -19.84 -22.62 7.07
CA THR A 361 -20.19 -22.92 5.68
C THR A 361 -18.95 -23.08 4.81
N VAL A 362 -19.09 -23.84 3.73
CA VAL A 362 -18.02 -24.00 2.72
C VAL A 362 -17.66 -22.65 2.10
N GLN A 363 -18.64 -21.76 1.92
CA GLN A 363 -18.41 -20.43 1.36
C GLN A 363 -17.54 -19.55 2.28
N GLU A 364 -17.81 -19.54 3.59
CA GLU A 364 -16.97 -18.82 4.56
C GLU A 364 -15.53 -19.33 4.57
N LEU A 365 -15.32 -20.65 4.45
CA LEU A 365 -13.99 -21.25 4.34
C LEU A 365 -13.28 -20.78 3.06
N ILE A 366 -13.97 -20.82 1.93
CA ILE A 366 -13.42 -20.38 0.64
C ILE A 366 -13.03 -18.90 0.67
N ASP A 367 -13.91 -18.03 1.16
CA ASP A 367 -13.64 -16.59 1.20
C ASP A 367 -12.52 -16.26 2.19
N SER A 368 -12.45 -16.94 3.33
CA SER A 368 -11.38 -16.76 4.31
C SER A 368 -10.03 -17.21 3.75
N CYS A 369 -9.93 -18.41 3.17
CA CYS A 369 -8.71 -18.92 2.55
C CYS A 369 -8.27 -18.05 1.36
N THR A 370 -9.20 -17.57 0.53
CA THR A 370 -8.90 -16.65 -0.58
C THR A 370 -8.28 -15.35 -0.06
N THR A 371 -8.85 -14.78 1.02
CA THR A 371 -8.35 -13.54 1.64
C THR A 371 -6.96 -13.73 2.24
N ILE A 372 -6.72 -14.84 2.95
CA ILE A 372 -5.41 -15.17 3.53
C ILE A 372 -4.35 -15.27 2.43
N ILE A 373 -4.63 -16.04 1.36
CA ILE A 373 -3.70 -16.22 0.24
C ILE A 373 -3.44 -14.88 -0.46
N TRP A 374 -4.46 -14.07 -0.68
CA TRP A 374 -4.32 -12.73 -1.27
C TRP A 374 -3.40 -11.82 -0.45
N ILE A 375 -3.62 -11.74 0.87
CA ILE A 375 -2.80 -10.94 1.78
C ILE A 375 -1.33 -11.39 1.73
N ALA A 376 -1.13 -12.70 1.85
CA ALA A 376 0.20 -13.30 1.93
C ALA A 376 1.00 -13.23 0.62
N SER A 377 0.31 -13.14 -0.52
CA SER A 377 0.95 -13.16 -1.84
C SER A 377 0.85 -11.81 -2.54
N ALA A 378 -0.21 -11.60 -3.31
CA ALA A 378 -0.34 -10.48 -4.24
C ALA A 378 -0.45 -9.11 -3.56
N LEU A 379 -1.10 -9.00 -2.40
CA LEU A 379 -1.13 -7.74 -1.66
C LEU A 379 0.26 -7.37 -1.17
N HIS A 380 0.96 -8.28 -0.49
CA HIS A 380 2.36 -8.08 -0.07
C HIS A 380 3.25 -7.73 -1.25
N ALA A 381 3.18 -8.49 -2.34
CA ALA A 381 3.99 -8.23 -3.53
C ALA A 381 3.77 -6.81 -4.08
N ALA A 382 2.52 -6.36 -4.17
CA ALA A 382 2.15 -5.04 -4.67
C ALA A 382 2.67 -3.88 -3.80
N VAL A 383 2.81 -4.09 -2.49
CA VAL A 383 3.31 -3.06 -1.56
C VAL A 383 4.77 -3.26 -1.14
N ASN A 384 5.41 -4.38 -1.52
CA ASN A 384 6.80 -4.69 -1.15
C ASN A 384 7.78 -4.45 -2.30
N PHE A 385 7.59 -5.10 -3.46
CA PHE A 385 8.62 -5.11 -4.52
C PHE A 385 8.71 -3.81 -5.32
N GLY A 386 7.79 -2.87 -5.07
CA GLY A 386 7.82 -1.50 -5.58
C GLY A 386 8.61 -0.52 -4.70
N GLN A 387 9.12 -0.94 -3.54
CA GLN A 387 9.80 -0.04 -2.61
C GLN A 387 11.04 0.59 -3.25
N TYR A 388 12.03 -0.18 -3.68
CA TYR A 388 13.22 0.40 -4.32
C TYR A 388 12.96 0.98 -5.71
N PRO A 389 12.19 0.33 -6.61
CA PRO A 389 11.91 0.89 -7.94
C PRO A 389 11.36 2.33 -7.92
N TYR A 390 10.50 2.66 -6.95
CA TYR A 390 9.90 3.99 -6.79
C TYR A 390 10.57 4.87 -5.72
N ALA A 391 10.89 4.32 -4.55
CA ALA A 391 11.41 5.06 -3.40
C ALA A 391 12.95 5.01 -3.26
N GLY A 392 13.64 4.25 -4.11
CA GLY A 392 15.11 4.24 -4.18
C GLY A 392 15.70 5.61 -4.57
N TYR A 393 14.86 6.53 -5.07
CA TYR A 393 15.21 7.94 -5.26
C TYR A 393 14.44 8.80 -4.24
N PRO A 394 15.06 9.17 -3.09
CA PRO A 394 14.36 9.85 -2.00
C PRO A 394 13.62 11.14 -2.36
N PRO A 395 14.04 11.95 -3.34
CA PRO A 395 13.23 13.09 -3.76
C PRO A 395 11.83 12.72 -4.29
N ASN A 396 11.67 11.55 -4.93
CA ASN A 396 10.37 11.06 -5.37
C ASN A 396 9.48 10.67 -4.18
N HIS A 397 10.03 9.91 -3.23
CA HIS A 397 9.26 9.33 -2.13
C HIS A 397 10.00 9.51 -0.78
N PRO A 398 10.09 10.75 -0.26
CA PRO A 398 10.83 11.04 0.96
C PRO A 398 10.12 10.47 2.18
N ALA A 399 10.86 9.89 3.12
CA ALA A 399 10.31 9.28 4.33
C ALA A 399 10.36 10.17 5.58
N ILE A 400 11.15 11.25 5.56
CA ILE A 400 11.31 12.23 6.64
C ILE A 400 11.21 13.65 6.05
N SER A 401 10.69 14.57 6.85
CA SER A 401 10.85 16.01 6.64
C SER A 401 11.39 16.70 7.90
N GLN A 402 12.31 17.65 7.74
CA GLN A 402 13.02 18.33 8.83
C GLN A 402 12.57 19.77 9.08
N ARG A 403 11.79 20.33 8.17
CA ARG A 403 11.37 21.73 8.22
C ARG A 403 9.87 21.83 7.96
N PHE A 404 9.29 22.95 8.38
CA PHE A 404 7.96 23.36 7.95
C PHE A 404 8.04 24.13 6.63
N MET A 405 6.90 24.36 6.00
CA MET A 405 6.82 25.16 4.78
C MET A 405 7.44 26.56 5.01
N PRO A 406 8.28 27.07 4.08
CA PRO A 406 8.79 28.42 4.17
C PRO A 406 7.67 29.47 4.13
N GLU A 407 7.73 30.44 5.04
CA GLU A 407 6.75 31.53 5.13
C GLU A 407 7.26 32.80 4.43
N PRO A 408 6.40 33.61 3.79
CA PRO A 408 6.79 34.87 3.18
C PRO A 408 7.60 35.76 4.14
N GLY A 409 8.73 36.28 3.65
CA GLY A 409 9.65 37.12 4.44
C GLY A 409 10.71 36.34 5.23
N SER A 410 10.59 35.02 5.37
CA SER A 410 11.63 34.19 5.98
C SER A 410 12.86 34.03 5.06
N ALA A 411 14.00 33.64 5.65
CA ALA A 411 15.22 33.36 4.88
C ALA A 411 15.04 32.16 3.93
N ASP A 412 14.37 31.11 4.38
CA ASP A 412 14.10 29.91 3.56
C ASP A 412 13.15 30.23 2.38
N TYR A 413 12.22 31.19 2.53
CA TYR A 413 11.35 31.62 1.43
C TYR A 413 12.14 32.38 0.35
N LYS A 414 13.05 33.27 0.76
CA LYS A 414 13.96 33.94 -0.18
C LYS A 414 14.92 32.96 -0.86
N GLU A 415 15.36 31.93 -0.15
CA GLU A 415 16.17 30.86 -0.76
C GLU A 415 15.33 30.04 -1.75
N LEU A 416 14.06 29.78 -1.47
CA LEU A 416 13.14 29.06 -2.36
C LEU A 416 12.92 29.81 -3.68
N GLU A 417 12.88 31.14 -3.65
CA GLU A 417 12.78 31.99 -4.85
C GLU A 417 14.01 31.89 -5.77
N VAL A 418 15.18 31.63 -5.19
CA VAL A 418 16.47 31.62 -5.91
C VAL A 418 16.93 30.21 -6.29
N ASP A 419 16.77 29.26 -5.37
CA ASP A 419 17.27 27.88 -5.48
C ASP A 419 16.26 26.90 -4.84
N PRO A 420 15.16 26.59 -5.55
CA PRO A 420 14.11 25.75 -5.01
C PRO A 420 14.56 24.31 -4.75
N ASP A 421 15.52 23.80 -5.54
CA ASP A 421 16.05 22.45 -5.37
C ASP A 421 16.82 22.31 -4.06
N LYS A 422 17.59 23.33 -3.67
CA LYS A 422 18.30 23.35 -2.39
C LYS A 422 17.35 23.39 -1.20
N VAL A 423 16.28 24.19 -1.27
CA VAL A 423 15.26 24.20 -0.20
C VAL A 423 14.52 22.88 -0.13
N PHE A 424 14.21 22.27 -1.27
CA PHE A 424 13.60 20.95 -1.34
C PHE A 424 14.47 19.89 -0.63
N LEU A 425 15.76 19.80 -0.99
CA LEU A 425 16.70 18.85 -0.39
C LEU A 425 16.98 19.13 1.11
N LYS A 426 16.94 20.39 1.53
CA LYS A 426 17.03 20.78 2.96
C LYS A 426 15.80 20.39 3.77
N THR A 427 14.66 20.18 3.10
CA THR A 427 13.37 19.89 3.74
C THR A 427 13.16 18.39 3.90
N ILE A 428 13.48 17.59 2.88
CA ILE A 428 13.21 16.15 2.85
C ILE A 428 14.28 15.31 3.60
N THR A 429 14.23 13.99 3.43
CA THR A 429 15.09 13.00 4.11
C THR A 429 16.57 13.39 4.07
N PRO A 430 17.23 13.53 5.24
CA PRO A 430 18.64 13.87 5.29
C PRO A 430 19.51 12.75 4.72
N GLN A 431 20.71 13.11 4.26
CA GLN A 431 21.58 12.20 3.52
C GLN A 431 21.89 10.89 4.26
N LEU A 432 22.19 10.92 5.57
CA LEU A 432 22.53 9.72 6.32
C LEU A 432 21.33 8.76 6.44
N GLN A 433 20.16 9.30 6.76
CA GLN A 433 18.90 8.56 6.83
C GLN A 433 18.49 8.04 5.45
N ALA A 434 18.74 8.81 4.39
CA ALA A 434 18.51 8.38 3.02
C ALA A 434 19.39 7.19 2.64
N LEU A 435 20.68 7.19 2.99
CA LEU A 435 21.57 6.06 2.75
C LEU A 435 21.08 4.80 3.46
N LEU A 436 20.70 4.91 4.74
CA LEU A 436 20.16 3.79 5.51
C LEU A 436 18.82 3.27 4.92
N GLY A 437 17.90 4.19 4.59
CA GLY A 437 16.60 3.87 4.04
C GLY A 437 16.69 3.20 2.66
N ILE A 438 17.51 3.74 1.75
CA ILE A 438 17.74 3.16 0.42
C ILE A 438 18.37 1.76 0.55
N SER A 439 19.39 1.59 1.39
CA SER A 439 20.00 0.28 1.63
C SER A 439 18.99 -0.74 2.15
N LEU A 440 18.08 -0.34 3.04
CA LEU A 440 17.02 -1.23 3.52
C LEU A 440 16.08 -1.63 2.39
N ILE A 441 15.45 -0.67 1.70
CA ILE A 441 14.44 -0.99 0.68
C ILE A 441 15.04 -1.70 -0.53
N GLU A 442 16.34 -1.55 -0.80
CA GLU A 442 17.04 -2.34 -1.82
C GLU A 442 17.01 -3.84 -1.46
N VAL A 443 17.30 -4.18 -0.21
CA VAL A 443 17.22 -5.57 0.27
C VAL A 443 15.79 -6.07 0.22
N LEU A 444 14.84 -5.27 0.73
CA LEU A 444 13.44 -5.69 0.82
C LEU A 444 12.78 -5.89 -0.55
N SER A 445 13.29 -5.22 -1.59
CA SER A 445 12.76 -5.32 -2.95
C SER A 445 13.40 -6.41 -3.81
N ARG A 446 14.29 -7.24 -3.25
CA ARG A 446 15.00 -8.29 -3.98
C ARG A 446 14.33 -9.65 -3.77
N HIS A 447 14.10 -10.37 -4.87
CA HIS A 447 13.75 -11.79 -4.81
C HIS A 447 15.00 -12.64 -4.57
N THR A 448 14.90 -13.61 -3.67
CA THR A 448 15.95 -14.62 -3.49
C THR A 448 15.95 -15.61 -4.64
N SER A 449 17.06 -16.33 -4.83
CA SER A 449 17.17 -17.32 -5.93
C SER A 449 16.35 -18.58 -5.72
N ASP A 450 15.96 -18.84 -4.47
CA ASP A 450 15.19 -19.99 -4.02
C ASP A 450 13.72 -19.63 -3.72
N GLU A 451 13.26 -18.45 -4.15
CA GLU A 451 11.89 -18.01 -3.96
C GLU A 451 10.88 -18.94 -4.66
N VAL A 452 9.70 -19.09 -4.06
CA VAL A 452 8.59 -19.90 -4.57
C VAL A 452 7.40 -18.99 -4.87
N TYR A 453 7.14 -18.78 -6.16
CA TYR A 453 6.10 -17.88 -6.65
C TYR A 453 4.69 -18.50 -6.55
N LEU A 454 3.64 -17.67 -6.62
CA LEU A 454 2.23 -18.01 -6.38
C LEU A 454 1.72 -19.26 -7.13
N ARG A 455 2.30 -19.57 -8.30
CA ARG A 455 1.94 -20.72 -9.15
C ARG A 455 2.76 -21.99 -8.88
N GLN A 456 3.64 -21.96 -7.88
CA GLN A 456 4.65 -22.99 -7.62
C GLN A 456 4.48 -23.57 -6.22
N ARG A 457 5.06 -24.75 -6.02
CA ARG A 457 5.23 -25.40 -4.71
C ARG A 457 6.63 -25.97 -4.63
N GLU A 458 7.15 -26.05 -3.42
CA GLU A 458 8.50 -26.58 -3.15
C GLU A 458 8.65 -28.06 -3.55
N SER A 459 7.58 -28.84 -3.39
CA SER A 459 7.53 -30.26 -3.77
C SER A 459 6.37 -30.53 -4.71
N SER A 460 6.63 -31.32 -5.75
CA SER A 460 5.60 -31.85 -6.65
C SER A 460 4.74 -32.94 -5.99
N GLU A 461 5.20 -33.53 -4.88
CA GLU A 461 4.54 -34.65 -4.19
C GLU A 461 3.81 -34.21 -2.91
N TRP A 462 3.39 -32.93 -2.85
CA TRP A 462 2.70 -32.35 -1.68
C TRP A 462 1.32 -33.00 -1.38
N THR A 463 0.71 -33.66 -2.37
CA THR A 463 -0.44 -34.54 -2.18
C THR A 463 -0.49 -35.66 -3.22
N LYS A 464 -1.22 -36.73 -2.92
CA LYS A 464 -1.53 -37.82 -3.87
C LYS A 464 -2.91 -37.66 -4.52
N ASP A 465 -3.68 -36.67 -4.09
CA ASP A 465 -5.05 -36.44 -4.57
C ASP A 465 -5.00 -35.80 -5.97
N GLN A 466 -5.31 -36.59 -7.00
CA GLN A 466 -5.18 -36.16 -8.39
C GLN A 466 -6.05 -34.94 -8.72
N GLU A 467 -7.28 -34.89 -8.19
CA GLU A 467 -8.19 -33.74 -8.41
C GLU A 467 -7.57 -32.42 -7.92
N ALA A 468 -6.83 -32.46 -6.80
CA ALA A 468 -6.16 -31.29 -6.24
C ALA A 468 -4.93 -30.88 -7.06
N LEU A 469 -4.17 -31.85 -7.57
CA LEU A 469 -3.05 -31.60 -8.48
C LEU A 469 -3.53 -30.96 -9.79
N ASP A 470 -4.64 -31.48 -10.34
CA ASP A 470 -5.22 -30.97 -11.59
C ASP A 470 -5.77 -29.54 -11.42
N ALA A 471 -6.44 -29.27 -10.29
CA ALA A 471 -6.90 -27.93 -9.95
C ALA A 471 -5.73 -26.94 -9.79
N PHE A 472 -4.62 -27.36 -9.16
CA PHE A 472 -3.44 -26.51 -9.03
C PHE A 472 -2.76 -26.25 -10.39
N ALA A 473 -2.74 -27.25 -11.28
CA ALA A 473 -2.23 -27.09 -12.63
C ALA A 473 -3.06 -26.09 -13.46
N ARG A 474 -4.40 -26.10 -13.31
CA ARG A 474 -5.29 -25.10 -13.92
C ARG A 474 -5.02 -23.70 -13.39
N PHE A 475 -4.86 -23.55 -12.07
CA PHE A 475 -4.49 -22.28 -11.44
C PHE A 475 -3.17 -21.73 -12.00
N GLY A 476 -2.13 -22.56 -12.06
CA GLY A 476 -0.84 -22.16 -12.62
C GLY A 476 -0.89 -21.80 -14.11
N LYS A 477 -1.79 -22.44 -14.88
CA LYS A 477 -2.05 -22.05 -16.29
C LYS A 477 -2.73 -20.69 -16.37
N LYS A 478 -3.79 -20.45 -15.60
CA LYS A 478 -4.51 -19.17 -15.59
C LYS A 478 -3.58 -18.01 -15.21
N LEU A 479 -2.66 -18.21 -14.25
CA LEU A 479 -1.66 -17.19 -13.90
C LEU A 479 -0.68 -16.89 -15.05
N ARG A 480 -0.32 -17.87 -15.90
CA ARG A 480 0.45 -17.60 -17.13
C ARG A 480 -0.34 -16.74 -18.11
N ASP A 481 -1.61 -17.06 -18.31
CA ASP A 481 -2.46 -16.30 -19.22
C ASP A 481 -2.64 -14.84 -18.75
N ILE A 482 -2.72 -14.62 -17.42
CA ILE A 482 -2.77 -13.28 -16.82
C ILE A 482 -1.45 -12.53 -17.03
N GLU A 483 -0.31 -13.19 -16.83
CA GLU A 483 1.01 -12.60 -17.08
C GLU A 483 1.13 -12.07 -18.52
N ASP A 484 0.77 -12.90 -19.50
CA ASP A 484 0.77 -12.52 -20.92
C ASP A 484 -0.17 -11.34 -21.19
N HIS A 485 -1.32 -11.32 -20.52
CA HIS A 485 -2.28 -10.22 -20.62
C HIS A 485 -1.73 -8.90 -20.06
N ILE A 486 -1.10 -8.93 -18.88
CA ILE A 486 -0.46 -7.75 -18.27
C ILE A 486 0.62 -7.19 -19.19
N TYR A 487 1.51 -8.04 -19.72
CA TYR A 487 2.53 -7.59 -20.66
C TYR A 487 1.94 -7.04 -21.95
N LYS A 488 0.85 -7.62 -22.45
CA LYS A 488 0.15 -7.10 -23.63
C LYS A 488 -0.40 -5.70 -23.35
N MET A 489 -1.10 -5.49 -22.24
CA MET A 489 -1.61 -4.17 -21.85
C MET A 489 -0.47 -3.14 -21.73
N ASN A 490 0.62 -3.51 -21.06
CA ASN A 490 1.79 -2.64 -20.89
C ASN A 490 2.45 -2.25 -22.23
N ARG A 491 2.44 -3.13 -23.25
CA ARG A 491 3.00 -2.85 -24.57
C ARG A 491 2.08 -2.04 -25.48
N GLU A 492 0.77 -2.23 -25.36
CA GLU A 492 -0.20 -1.55 -26.24
C GLU A 492 -0.26 -0.04 -26.02
N GLY A 493 0.12 0.44 -24.82
CA GLY A 493 0.23 1.87 -24.50
C GLY A 493 -1.10 2.64 -24.56
N LYS A 494 -2.24 1.93 -24.61
CA LYS A 494 -3.59 2.54 -24.61
C LYS A 494 -3.95 3.11 -23.24
N GLN A 495 -3.50 2.42 -22.19
CA GLN A 495 -3.69 2.79 -20.79
C GLN A 495 -2.54 3.67 -20.30
N ARG A 496 -2.82 4.91 -19.95
CA ARG A 496 -1.81 5.92 -19.59
C ARG A 496 -1.24 5.69 -18.19
N ASN A 497 -2.07 5.25 -17.24
CA ASN A 497 -1.68 5.11 -15.83
C ASN A 497 -0.72 3.92 -15.62
N ARG A 498 -0.66 2.98 -16.57
CA ARG A 498 0.23 1.81 -16.50
C ARG A 498 1.71 2.15 -16.63
N THR A 499 2.06 3.24 -17.32
CA THR A 499 3.46 3.55 -17.64
C THR A 499 3.87 4.94 -17.17
N GLY A 500 2.97 5.93 -17.32
CA GLY A 500 3.23 7.31 -16.89
C GLY A 500 4.36 8.03 -17.64
N PRO A 501 4.64 9.27 -17.25
CA PRO A 501 5.72 10.07 -17.85
C PRO A 501 7.11 9.52 -17.53
N VAL A 502 7.25 8.73 -16.46
CA VAL A 502 8.50 8.06 -16.05
C VAL A 502 8.84 6.84 -16.89
N LYS A 503 7.95 6.45 -17.82
CA LYS A 503 8.12 5.33 -18.74
C LYS A 503 8.39 4.00 -18.04
N MET A 504 7.74 3.78 -16.90
CA MET A 504 7.88 2.58 -16.08
C MET A 504 6.59 1.75 -16.11
N PRO A 505 6.52 0.68 -16.93
CA PRO A 505 5.34 -0.19 -16.98
C PRO A 505 5.04 -0.82 -15.62
N TYR A 506 3.76 -0.89 -15.25
CA TYR A 506 3.32 -1.51 -14.01
C TYR A 506 3.41 -3.05 -14.12
N THR A 507 4.35 -3.64 -13.37
CA THR A 507 4.64 -5.07 -13.38
C THR A 507 4.60 -5.73 -11.99
N LEU A 508 4.26 -4.99 -10.94
CA LEU A 508 4.29 -5.50 -9.56
C LEU A 508 3.36 -6.70 -9.32
N LEU A 509 2.33 -6.86 -10.16
CA LEU A 509 1.41 -8.00 -10.11
C LEU A 509 1.60 -9.00 -11.27
N VAL A 510 2.76 -8.96 -11.95
CA VAL A 510 3.18 -10.06 -12.82
C VAL A 510 3.54 -11.26 -11.93
N PRO A 511 2.94 -12.45 -12.15
CA PRO A 511 3.14 -13.62 -11.28
C PRO A 511 4.58 -14.11 -11.15
N THR A 512 5.42 -13.99 -12.17
CA THR A 512 6.78 -14.52 -12.16
C THR A 512 7.88 -13.48 -12.11
N SER A 513 9.02 -13.88 -11.55
CA SER A 513 10.26 -13.11 -11.61
C SER A 513 11.48 -14.00 -11.64
N GLU A 514 12.57 -13.41 -12.11
CA GLU A 514 13.93 -13.88 -11.87
C GLU A 514 14.42 -13.39 -10.50
N PRO A 515 15.52 -13.95 -9.96
CA PRO A 515 16.12 -13.47 -8.72
C PRO A 515 16.64 -12.03 -8.85
N GLY A 516 16.64 -11.29 -7.74
CA GLY A 516 17.16 -9.93 -7.65
C GLY A 516 16.09 -8.84 -7.67
N LEU A 517 16.51 -7.63 -8.01
CA LEU A 517 15.67 -6.43 -8.00
C LEU A 517 14.99 -6.25 -9.36
N THR A 518 13.74 -6.70 -9.48
CA THR A 518 13.06 -6.83 -10.78
C THR A 518 11.79 -5.99 -10.93
N GLY A 519 11.19 -5.52 -9.82
CA GLY A 519 9.91 -4.79 -9.85
C GLY A 519 8.73 -5.62 -10.36
N LYS A 520 8.78 -6.94 -10.20
CA LYS A 520 7.74 -7.90 -10.60
C LYS A 520 7.88 -9.21 -9.83
N GLY A 521 6.90 -10.10 -9.91
CA GLY A 521 6.91 -11.40 -9.25
C GLY A 521 6.02 -11.41 -8.03
N ILE A 522 5.17 -12.43 -7.92
CA ILE A 522 4.29 -12.62 -6.76
C ILE A 522 4.75 -13.88 -6.03
N PRO A 523 5.52 -13.77 -4.92
CA PRO A 523 5.79 -14.88 -4.02
C PRO A 523 4.52 -15.51 -3.46
N ASN A 524 4.61 -16.75 -2.98
CA ASN A 524 3.50 -17.36 -2.26
C ASN A 524 3.19 -16.66 -0.92
N SER A 525 4.21 -16.08 -0.27
CA SER A 525 4.16 -15.65 1.12
C SER A 525 4.84 -14.28 1.33
N VAL A 526 4.64 -13.75 2.53
CA VAL A 526 5.42 -12.62 3.06
C VAL A 526 6.81 -13.13 3.42
N SER A 527 7.72 -13.15 2.46
CA SER A 527 9.05 -13.80 2.57
C SER A 527 10.21 -12.85 2.85
N ILE A 528 9.99 -11.53 2.73
CA ILE A 528 11.02 -10.49 2.87
C ILE A 528 10.46 -9.21 3.46
#